data_AF-A0A812L981-F1
#
_entry.id   AF-A0A812L981-F1
#
_cell.length_a   1.000
_cell.length_b   1.000
_cell.length_c   1.000
_cell.angle_alpha   90.00
_cell.angle_beta   90.00
_cell.angle_gamma   90.00
#
_symmetry.space_group_name_H-M   'P 1'
#
loop_
_entity.id
_entity.type
_entity.pdbx_description
1 polymer ?
#
loop_
_entity_poly.entity_id
_entity_poly.type
_entity_poly.pdbx_seq_one_letter_code
_entity_poly.pdbx_strand_id
1 'polypeptide(L)'
;MDHACQQLIIDNHKWMHSSLPSMGLLPCIFGNILDQLVGGGHGHTGDFVQKSESVEVQGLTSKQQCSTHGRECSLQEPVQIDVSGLPCPDNSRANRKRKYEEGPSGLVYITWAQRHKMNQTPLLLIENVPDINMKAMNHLLGHDYILIQLFVSPSDTGHTGVNRPRTYIFCSHKKTCRYLYCIHEAYKQVVAMLTSHISTSPRDYLTSSPLQQRLECERVARARGVPYQPETRPDLYAIRLFTAVAVLLCGCTILFGWYAQGSERLVLLVDFGGEAKVG
;
A
#
# COMPACT_ATOMS: atom_id res chain seq x y z
N MET A 1 10.91 -7.76 -8.76
CA MET A 1 9.51 -8.23 -8.65
C MET A 1 9.39 -9.46 -9.53
N ASP A 2 8.68 -10.51 -9.08
CA ASP A 2 8.48 -11.70 -9.91
C ASP A 2 7.58 -11.38 -11.12
N HIS A 3 7.84 -12.03 -12.25
CA HIS A 3 7.07 -11.89 -13.49
C HIS A 3 5.59 -12.20 -13.25
N ALA A 4 5.28 -13.18 -12.39
CA ALA A 4 3.90 -13.53 -12.06
C ALA A 4 3.15 -12.36 -11.38
N CYS A 5 3.81 -11.65 -10.46
CA CYS A 5 3.20 -10.47 -9.81
C CYS A 5 2.97 -9.34 -10.81
N GLN A 6 3.92 -9.10 -11.71
CA GLN A 6 3.78 -8.08 -12.76
C GLN A 6 2.61 -8.40 -13.69
N GLN A 7 2.51 -9.65 -14.14
CA GLN A 7 1.43 -10.09 -15.02
C GLN A 7 0.07 -9.93 -14.36
N LEU A 8 -0.06 -10.26 -13.07
CA LEU A 8 -1.30 -10.08 -12.32
C LEU A 8 -1.75 -8.61 -12.27
N ILE A 9 -0.82 -7.67 -12.09
CA ILE A 9 -1.12 -6.23 -12.11
C ILE A 9 -1.61 -5.82 -13.50
N ILE A 10 -0.92 -6.25 -14.55
CA ILE A 10 -1.28 -5.95 -15.95
C ILE A 10 -2.68 -6.50 -16.26
N ASP A 11 -2.96 -7.74 -15.90
CA ASP A 11 -4.23 -8.41 -16.16
C ASP A 11 -5.37 -7.74 -15.41
N ASN A 12 -5.14 -7.32 -14.15
CA ASN A 12 -6.13 -6.55 -13.39
C ASN A 12 -6.44 -5.20 -14.07
N HIS A 13 -5.42 -4.48 -14.55
CA HIS A 13 -5.64 -3.26 -15.30
C HIS A 13 -6.41 -3.51 -16.60
N LYS A 14 -6.05 -4.53 -17.37
CA LYS A 14 -6.77 -4.91 -18.61
C LYS A 14 -8.25 -5.23 -18.33
N TRP A 15 -8.53 -5.96 -17.26
CA TRP A 15 -9.89 -6.27 -16.84
C TRP A 15 -10.68 -5.00 -16.42
N MET A 16 -10.03 -4.08 -15.71
CA MET A 16 -10.65 -2.78 -15.40
C MET A 16 -10.93 -1.97 -16.66
N HIS A 17 -10.00 -1.93 -17.62
CA HIS A 17 -10.21 -1.26 -18.91
C HIS A 17 -11.38 -1.86 -19.71
N SER A 18 -11.56 -3.19 -19.69
CA SER A 18 -12.70 -3.80 -20.40
C SER A 18 -14.04 -3.46 -19.75
N SER A 19 -14.04 -3.09 -18.46
CA SER A 19 -15.22 -2.70 -17.70
C SER A 19 -15.45 -1.18 -17.72
N LEU A 20 -14.39 -0.39 -17.90
CA LEU A 20 -14.39 1.07 -17.89
C LEU A 20 -13.63 1.60 -19.13
N PRO A 21 -14.30 1.69 -20.29
CA PRO A 21 -13.66 2.03 -21.57
C PRO A 21 -12.96 3.40 -21.59
N SER A 22 -13.28 4.28 -20.64
CA SER A 22 -12.67 5.61 -20.48
C SER A 22 -11.35 5.62 -19.71
N MET A 23 -10.89 4.49 -19.18
CA MET A 23 -9.56 4.42 -18.59
C MET A 23 -8.51 4.57 -19.69
N GLY A 24 -7.48 5.41 -19.46
CA GLY A 24 -6.47 5.83 -20.45
C GLY A 24 -5.49 4.74 -20.93
N LEU A 25 -4.18 4.99 -20.83
CA LEU A 25 -3.15 4.00 -21.16
C LEU A 25 -2.93 3.04 -19.98
N LEU A 26 -2.42 1.84 -20.26
CA LEU A 26 -1.95 0.93 -19.22
C LEU A 26 -0.81 1.59 -18.42
N PRO A 27 -0.74 1.39 -17.10
CA PRO A 27 0.29 2.01 -16.28
C PRO A 27 1.67 1.41 -16.57
N CYS A 28 2.71 2.24 -16.44
CA CYS A 28 4.08 1.76 -16.43
C CYS A 28 4.34 0.92 -15.18
N ILE A 29 4.84 -0.31 -15.35
CA ILE A 29 5.30 -1.15 -14.25
C ILE A 29 6.83 -1.21 -14.32
N PHE A 30 7.46 -0.61 -13.32
CA PHE A 30 8.92 -0.57 -13.20
C PHE A 30 9.46 -1.67 -12.28
N GLY A 31 10.76 -1.91 -12.39
CA GLY A 31 11.50 -2.93 -11.63
C GLY A 31 11.86 -2.50 -10.22
N ASN A 32 13.08 -2.78 -9.80
CA ASN A 32 13.57 -2.38 -8.49
C ASN A 32 13.81 -0.86 -8.49
N ILE A 33 13.33 -0.13 -7.49
CA ILE A 33 13.57 1.31 -7.41
C ILE A 33 15.05 1.64 -7.25
N LEU A 34 15.86 0.72 -6.69
CA LEU A 34 17.30 0.90 -6.55
C LEU A 34 18.02 0.94 -7.90
N ASP A 35 17.42 0.39 -8.97
CA ASP A 35 17.95 0.51 -10.33
C ASP A 35 17.89 1.97 -10.83
N GLN A 36 17.24 2.87 -10.08
CA GLN A 36 17.19 4.30 -10.39
C GLN A 36 18.46 5.05 -9.94
N LEU A 37 19.33 4.44 -9.14
CA LEU A 37 20.57 5.07 -8.66
C LEU A 37 21.63 5.12 -9.78
N VAL A 38 22.16 6.31 -10.08
CA VAL A 38 23.14 6.51 -11.17
C VAL A 38 24.49 5.87 -10.82
N GLY A 39 24.99 4.97 -11.65
CA GLY A 39 26.34 4.39 -11.48
C GLY A 39 26.40 3.03 -10.77
N GLY A 40 25.25 2.39 -10.49
CA GLY A 40 25.15 0.96 -10.15
C GLY A 40 25.77 0.51 -8.82
N GLY A 41 26.61 1.33 -8.19
CA GLY A 41 27.20 1.09 -6.88
C GLY A 41 26.18 1.36 -5.78
N HIS A 42 25.69 0.30 -5.14
CA HIS A 42 24.84 0.42 -3.97
C HIS A 42 25.76 0.60 -2.76
N GLY A 43 25.87 1.82 -2.26
CA GLY A 43 26.57 2.13 -1.02
C GLY A 43 25.87 1.46 0.17
N HIS A 44 26.13 0.18 0.39
CA HIS A 44 25.59 -0.57 1.54
C HIS A 44 26.35 -0.27 2.84
N THR A 45 27.46 0.47 2.74
CA THR A 45 28.31 0.85 3.88
C THR A 45 27.84 2.15 4.50
N GLY A 46 28.02 2.27 5.81
CA GLY A 46 27.64 3.46 6.58
C GLY A 46 26.31 3.31 7.30
N ASP A 47 25.99 4.31 8.12
CA ASP A 47 24.69 4.44 8.77
C ASP A 47 23.61 4.97 7.81
N PHE A 48 22.36 5.02 8.28
CA PHE A 48 21.23 5.50 7.49
C PHE A 48 21.41 6.92 6.95
N VAL A 49 22.04 7.82 7.72
CA VAL A 49 22.26 9.22 7.32
C VAL A 49 23.29 9.28 6.21
N GLN A 50 24.42 8.58 6.36
CA GLN A 50 25.46 8.48 5.33
C GLN A 50 24.94 7.88 4.03
N LYS A 51 24.06 6.87 4.11
CA LYS A 51 23.37 6.32 2.94
C LYS A 51 22.47 7.35 2.28
N SER A 52 21.74 8.13 3.07
CA SER A 52 20.84 9.18 2.56
C SER A 52 21.61 10.26 1.81
N GLU A 53 22.70 10.76 2.39
CA GLU A 53 23.59 11.76 1.77
C GLU A 53 24.21 11.21 0.47
N SER A 54 24.67 9.96 0.49
CA SER A 54 25.24 9.29 -0.69
C SER A 54 24.24 9.22 -1.86
N VAL A 55 22.99 8.82 -1.60
CA VAL A 55 21.94 8.76 -2.62
C VAL A 55 21.58 10.15 -3.14
N GLU A 56 21.55 11.16 -2.27
CA GLU A 56 21.28 12.55 -2.66
C GLU A 56 22.34 13.10 -3.61
N VAL A 57 23.62 12.80 -3.35
CA VAL A 57 24.76 13.18 -4.22
C VAL A 57 24.75 12.40 -5.54
N GLN A 58 24.45 11.10 -5.50
CA GLN A 58 24.45 10.21 -6.66
C GLN A 58 23.38 10.61 -7.69
N GLY A 59 22.22 11.08 -7.22
CA GLY A 59 21.08 11.41 -8.08
C GLY A 59 20.36 10.17 -8.63
N LEU A 60 19.24 10.43 -9.31
CA LEU A 60 18.36 9.40 -9.86
C LEU A 60 18.28 9.50 -11.40
N THR A 61 18.22 8.36 -12.09
CA THR A 61 17.91 8.33 -13.54
C THR A 61 16.47 8.76 -13.80
N SER A 62 16.27 9.39 -14.96
CA SER A 62 14.95 9.82 -15.45
C SER A 62 14.21 8.73 -16.23
N LYS A 63 14.85 7.58 -16.49
CA LYS A 63 14.28 6.47 -17.26
C LYS A 63 14.55 5.13 -16.60
N GLN A 64 13.63 4.19 -16.77
CA GLN A 64 13.80 2.81 -16.34
C GLN A 64 13.06 1.85 -17.28
N GLN A 65 13.57 0.63 -17.42
CA GLN A 65 12.91 -0.42 -18.19
C GLN A 65 11.53 -0.71 -17.59
N CYS A 66 10.49 -0.58 -18.41
CA CYS A 66 9.10 -0.82 -18.05
C CYS A 66 8.65 -2.20 -18.57
N SER A 67 8.11 -3.04 -17.68
CA SER A 67 7.56 -4.35 -18.05
C SER A 67 6.31 -4.23 -18.93
N THR A 68 5.46 -3.23 -18.70
CA THR A 68 4.22 -3.02 -19.49
C THR A 68 4.51 -2.70 -20.95
N HIS A 69 5.51 -1.85 -21.21
CA HIS A 69 5.80 -1.32 -22.55
C HIS A 69 6.97 -2.02 -23.24
N GLY A 70 7.72 -2.88 -22.54
CA GLY A 70 8.88 -3.57 -23.08
C GLY A 70 10.05 -2.64 -23.48
N ARG A 71 10.06 -1.39 -22.99
CA ARG A 71 11.07 -0.37 -23.31
C ARG A 71 11.36 0.53 -22.11
N GLU A 72 12.42 1.33 -22.20
CA GLU A 72 12.69 2.40 -21.23
C GLU A 72 11.61 3.46 -21.28
N CYS A 73 10.94 3.70 -20.15
CA CYS A 73 9.92 4.72 -19.98
C CYS A 73 10.40 5.82 -19.03
N SER A 74 9.83 7.02 -19.18
CA SER A 74 10.13 8.15 -18.30
C SER A 74 9.63 7.91 -16.87
N LEU A 75 10.45 8.29 -15.89
CA LEU A 75 10.13 8.31 -14.47
C LEU A 75 9.73 9.71 -13.96
N GLN A 76 9.91 10.73 -14.80
CA GLN A 76 9.76 12.15 -14.47
C GLN A 76 8.36 12.71 -14.75
N GLU A 77 7.41 11.86 -15.16
CA GLU A 77 6.04 12.32 -15.32
C GLU A 77 5.49 12.80 -13.96
N PRO A 78 5.04 14.06 -13.85
CA PRO A 78 4.56 14.59 -12.59
C PRO A 78 3.27 13.87 -12.20
N VAL A 79 3.30 13.24 -11.04
CA VAL A 79 2.12 12.62 -10.43
C VAL A 79 1.58 13.53 -9.33
N GLN A 80 0.26 13.68 -9.27
CA GLN A 80 -0.39 14.47 -8.22
C GLN A 80 -0.47 13.71 -6.89
N ILE A 81 -0.64 12.39 -6.98
CA ILE A 81 -0.79 11.49 -5.84
C ILE A 81 0.08 10.26 -6.09
N ASP A 82 0.89 9.88 -5.10
CA ASP A 82 1.57 8.58 -5.04
C ASP A 82 0.98 7.74 -3.91
N VAL A 83 0.73 6.46 -4.18
CA VAL A 83 0.31 5.48 -3.17
C VAL A 83 1.32 4.34 -3.16
N SER A 84 2.04 4.19 -2.05
CA SER A 84 3.19 3.28 -1.96
C SER A 84 3.09 2.35 -0.76
N GLY A 85 3.35 1.07 -0.99
CA GLY A 85 3.59 0.08 0.07
C GLY A 85 5.09 -0.21 0.17
N LEU A 86 5.78 0.43 1.10
CA LEU A 86 7.24 0.29 1.23
C LEU A 86 7.61 -1.03 1.92
N PRO A 87 8.68 -1.72 1.49
CA PRO A 87 9.07 -2.99 2.08
C PRO A 87 9.41 -2.80 3.57
N CYS A 88 8.92 -3.69 4.43
CA CYS A 88 9.19 -3.65 5.87
C CYS A 88 9.85 -4.92 6.46
N PRO A 89 10.62 -5.74 5.71
CA PRO A 89 11.18 -6.97 6.27
C PRO A 89 12.15 -6.71 7.42
N ASP A 90 12.86 -5.58 7.40
CA ASP A 90 13.80 -5.18 8.45
C ASP A 90 13.12 -4.65 9.72
N ASN A 91 11.84 -4.24 9.60
CA ASN A 91 11.00 -3.74 10.71
C ASN A 91 10.15 -4.86 11.33
N SER A 92 9.99 -5.99 10.65
CA SER A 92 9.10 -7.07 11.06
C SER A 92 9.50 -7.67 12.42
N ARG A 93 8.52 -7.83 13.33
CA ARG A 93 8.70 -8.53 14.61
C ARG A 93 9.13 -9.99 14.44
N ALA A 94 8.86 -10.60 13.29
CA ALA A 94 9.30 -11.96 12.98
C ALA A 94 10.82 -12.05 12.77
N ASN A 95 11.47 -10.94 12.40
CA ASN A 95 12.91 -10.89 12.25
C ASN A 95 13.57 -10.68 13.62
N ARG A 96 14.27 -11.68 14.15
CA ARG A 96 14.97 -11.55 15.45
C ARG A 96 16.15 -10.56 15.39
N LYS A 97 16.64 -10.26 14.19
CA LYS A 97 17.76 -9.34 13.93
C LYS A 97 17.26 -8.11 13.16
N ARG A 98 16.22 -7.44 13.68
CA ARG A 98 15.70 -6.20 13.10
C ARG A 98 16.83 -5.20 12.94
N LYS A 99 17.05 -4.76 11.70
CA LYS A 99 18.00 -3.70 11.36
C LYS A 99 17.30 -2.36 11.15
N TYR A 100 15.96 -2.37 11.06
CA TYR A 100 15.17 -1.20 10.73
C TYR A 100 15.71 -0.45 9.50
N GLU A 101 15.91 0.85 9.59
CA GLU A 101 16.48 1.70 8.54
C GLU A 101 17.93 1.35 8.16
N GLU A 102 18.66 0.62 9.01
CA GLU A 102 20.01 0.15 8.69
C GLU A 102 20.03 -1.09 7.80
N GLY A 103 18.87 -1.72 7.62
CA GLY A 103 18.72 -2.89 6.77
C GLY A 103 18.72 -2.56 5.27
N PRO A 104 18.69 -3.59 4.40
CA PRO A 104 18.62 -3.41 2.95
C PRO A 104 17.40 -2.61 2.50
N SER A 105 16.29 -2.65 3.24
CA SER A 105 15.11 -1.85 2.92
C SER A 105 15.36 -0.35 3.12
N GLY A 106 16.29 0.09 3.96
CA GLY A 106 16.58 1.51 4.19
C GLY A 106 16.88 2.30 2.91
N LEU A 107 17.69 1.71 2.00
CA LEU A 107 17.98 2.32 0.70
C LEU A 107 16.73 2.51 -0.16
N VAL A 108 15.76 1.59 -0.08
CA VAL A 108 14.49 1.72 -0.81
C VAL A 108 13.73 2.96 -0.34
N TYR A 109 13.69 3.24 0.97
CA TYR A 109 13.03 4.42 1.53
C TYR A 109 13.75 5.70 1.10
N ILE A 110 15.09 5.69 1.14
CA ILE A 110 15.91 6.83 0.73
C ILE A 110 15.70 7.16 -0.75
N THR A 111 15.85 6.18 -1.64
CA THR A 111 15.68 6.37 -3.10
C THR A 111 14.26 6.81 -3.43
N TRP A 112 13.25 6.19 -2.81
CA TRP A 112 11.85 6.58 -2.96
C TRP A 112 11.60 8.02 -2.51
N ALA A 113 12.08 8.41 -1.32
CA ALA A 113 11.92 9.76 -0.81
C ALA A 113 12.62 10.80 -1.69
N GLN A 114 13.85 10.52 -2.15
CA GLN A 114 14.59 11.40 -3.04
C GLN A 114 13.84 11.65 -4.35
N ARG A 115 13.22 10.61 -4.93
CA ARG A 115 12.38 10.75 -6.14
C ARG A 115 11.23 11.73 -5.92
N HIS A 116 10.51 11.60 -4.81
CA HIS A 116 9.37 12.48 -4.52
C HIS A 116 9.78 13.88 -4.09
N LYS A 117 10.95 14.08 -3.46
CA LYS A 117 11.54 15.41 -3.25
C LYS A 117 11.82 16.10 -4.58
N MET A 118 12.47 15.40 -5.52
CA MET A 118 12.80 15.93 -6.85
C MET A 118 11.55 16.28 -7.66
N ASN A 119 10.54 15.42 -7.63
CA ASN A 119 9.29 15.63 -8.38
C ASN A 119 8.30 16.57 -7.68
N GLN A 120 8.57 16.97 -6.43
CA GLN A 120 7.66 17.74 -5.58
C GLN A 120 6.23 17.17 -5.60
N THR A 121 6.11 15.84 -5.55
CA THR A 121 4.83 15.14 -5.61
C THR A 121 3.92 15.68 -4.52
N PRO A 122 2.75 16.25 -4.83
CA PRO A 122 2.00 16.99 -3.82
C PRO A 122 1.50 16.10 -2.66
N LEU A 123 0.95 14.91 -2.97
CA LEU A 123 0.46 13.99 -1.94
C LEU A 123 1.12 12.61 -2.06
N LEU A 124 1.69 12.14 -0.96
CA LEU A 124 2.13 10.75 -0.80
C LEU A 124 1.26 10.05 0.23
N LEU A 125 0.83 8.83 -0.08
CA LEU A 125 0.13 7.94 0.83
C LEU A 125 0.92 6.66 0.99
N ILE A 126 1.53 6.47 2.16
CA ILE A 126 2.37 5.31 2.44
C ILE A 126 1.58 4.32 3.29
N GLU A 127 1.36 3.11 2.81
CA GLU A 127 0.87 1.99 3.61
C GLU A 127 2.05 1.22 4.23
N ASN A 128 1.95 0.90 5.52
CA ASN A 128 2.95 0.07 6.19
C ASN A 128 2.40 -0.62 7.46
N VAL A 129 3.26 -1.39 8.12
CA VAL A 129 2.99 -1.91 9.47
C VAL A 129 3.03 -0.78 10.52
N PRO A 130 2.26 -0.87 11.62
CA PRO A 130 2.23 0.16 12.66
C PRO A 130 3.60 0.51 13.29
N ASP A 131 4.55 -0.44 13.29
CA ASP A 131 5.88 -0.27 13.88
C ASP A 131 6.88 0.49 12.97
N ILE A 132 6.43 1.16 11.91
CA ILE A 132 7.30 1.98 11.04
C ILE A 132 7.99 3.10 11.84
N ASN A 133 9.28 3.33 11.57
CA ASN A 133 10.07 4.35 12.25
C ASN A 133 9.74 5.76 11.69
N MET A 134 8.81 6.46 12.35
CA MET A 134 8.42 7.82 11.95
C MET A 134 9.54 8.86 12.08
N LYS A 135 10.59 8.61 12.88
CA LYS A 135 11.75 9.52 12.94
C LYS A 135 12.55 9.46 11.64
N ALA A 136 12.78 8.26 11.10
CA ALA A 136 13.43 8.08 9.81
C ALA A 136 12.60 8.72 8.68
N MET A 137 11.27 8.54 8.69
CA MET A 137 10.39 9.20 7.72
C MET A 137 10.44 10.73 7.80
N ASN A 138 10.44 11.28 9.02
CA ASN A 138 10.59 12.73 9.22
C ASN A 138 11.98 13.23 8.81
N HIS A 139 13.04 12.44 8.98
CA HIS A 139 14.36 12.78 8.49
C HIS A 139 14.38 12.88 6.96
N LEU A 140 13.78 11.92 6.26
CA LEU A 140 13.75 11.88 4.80
C LEU A 140 12.85 12.95 4.16
N LEU A 141 11.64 13.14 4.70
CA LEU A 141 10.59 13.94 4.07
C LEU A 141 10.15 15.16 4.88
N GLY A 142 10.44 15.22 6.18
CA GLY A 142 9.87 16.23 7.08
C GLY A 142 10.30 17.66 6.79
N HIS A 143 11.36 17.86 5.98
CA HIS A 143 11.72 19.18 5.46
C HIS A 143 10.65 19.70 4.49
N ASP A 144 10.28 18.90 3.48
CA ASP A 144 9.39 19.32 2.38
C ASP A 144 7.92 18.96 2.60
N TYR A 145 7.64 18.01 3.49
CA TYR A 145 6.30 17.45 3.70
C TYR A 145 5.83 17.57 5.15
N ILE A 146 4.51 17.69 5.32
CA ILE A 146 3.81 17.49 6.59
C ILE A 146 3.37 16.03 6.64
N LEU A 147 3.82 15.29 7.65
CA LEU A 147 3.56 13.87 7.83
C LEU A 147 2.48 13.66 8.90
N ILE A 148 1.41 12.96 8.54
CA ILE A 148 0.34 12.57 9.46
C ILE A 148 0.13 11.08 9.40
N GLN A 149 0.31 10.41 10.54
CA GLN A 149 0.15 8.97 10.67
C GLN A 149 -1.27 8.63 11.12
N LEU A 150 -1.95 7.77 10.37
CA LEU A 150 -3.27 7.23 10.69
C LEU A 150 -3.14 5.73 10.91
N PHE A 151 -3.57 5.24 12.07
CA PHE A 151 -3.67 3.80 12.35
C PHE A 151 -5.03 3.29 11.93
N VAL A 152 -5.04 2.18 11.21
CA VAL A 152 -6.24 1.57 10.64
C VAL A 152 -6.24 0.08 10.95
N SER A 153 -7.34 -0.42 11.50
CA SER A 153 -7.57 -1.85 11.66
C SER A 153 -8.75 -2.29 10.80
N PRO A 154 -8.72 -3.47 10.16
CA PRO A 154 -9.89 -4.03 9.49
C PRO A 154 -11.12 -4.09 10.42
N SER A 155 -10.91 -4.37 11.71
CA SER A 155 -11.97 -4.36 12.72
C SER A 155 -12.75 -3.04 12.79
N ASP A 156 -12.10 -1.92 12.50
CA ASP A 156 -12.73 -0.59 12.53
C ASP A 156 -13.80 -0.45 11.44
N THR A 157 -13.78 -1.30 10.42
CA THR A 157 -14.74 -1.31 9.31
C THR A 157 -15.71 -2.49 9.37
N GLY A 158 -15.85 -3.11 10.54
CA GLY A 158 -16.72 -4.28 10.74
C GLY A 158 -16.09 -5.61 10.33
N HIS A 159 -14.80 -5.62 9.97
CA HIS A 159 -14.06 -6.81 9.54
C HIS A 159 -13.36 -7.54 10.70
N THR A 160 -14.16 -8.04 11.65
CA THR A 160 -13.64 -8.62 12.92
C THR A 160 -12.87 -9.93 12.76
N GLY A 161 -13.04 -10.63 11.65
CA GLY A 161 -12.31 -11.88 11.37
C GLY A 161 -10.86 -11.69 10.91
N VAL A 162 -10.41 -10.45 10.70
CA VAL A 162 -9.07 -10.15 10.17
C VAL A 162 -8.30 -9.27 11.15
N ASN A 163 -7.25 -9.82 11.77
CA ASN A 163 -6.31 -9.05 12.59
C ASN A 163 -5.08 -8.65 11.78
N ARG A 164 -5.19 -7.55 11.04
CA ARG A 164 -4.10 -7.04 10.18
C ARG A 164 -4.03 -5.51 10.29
N PRO A 165 -3.65 -4.96 11.45
CA PRO A 165 -3.54 -3.51 11.60
C PRO A 165 -2.48 -2.97 10.65
N ARG A 166 -2.75 -1.77 10.15
CA ARG A 166 -1.91 -1.00 9.25
C ARG A 166 -1.79 0.43 9.70
N THR A 167 -0.77 1.09 9.21
CA THR A 167 -0.65 2.52 9.31
C THR A 167 -0.57 3.10 7.91
N TYR A 168 -1.27 4.22 7.73
CA TYR A 168 -1.18 5.05 6.55
C TYR A 168 -0.49 6.34 6.95
N ILE A 169 0.55 6.74 6.21
CA ILE A 169 1.24 8.01 6.43
C ILE A 169 0.87 8.92 5.26
N PHE A 170 0.18 10.01 5.58
CA PHE A 170 -0.13 11.07 4.64
C PHE A 170 1.02 12.07 4.65
N CYS A 171 1.71 12.22 3.53
CA CYS A 171 2.75 13.23 3.35
C CYS A 171 2.22 14.29 2.38
N SER A 172 1.86 15.46 2.91
CA SER A 172 1.41 16.59 2.08
C SER A 172 2.54 17.59 1.89
N HIS A 173 2.87 17.91 0.64
CA HIS A 173 3.96 18.81 0.31
C HIS A 173 3.64 20.24 0.77
N LYS A 174 4.54 20.86 1.54
CA LYS A 174 4.28 22.14 2.24
C LYS A 174 3.99 23.33 1.32
N LYS A 175 4.46 23.28 0.07
CA LYS A 175 4.31 24.39 -0.90
C LYS A 175 3.15 24.20 -1.87
N THR A 176 2.86 22.96 -2.24
CA THR A 176 1.88 22.66 -3.31
C THR A 176 0.56 22.11 -2.77
N CYS A 177 0.48 21.86 -1.46
CA CYS A 177 -0.72 21.36 -0.81
C CYS A 177 -1.19 22.29 0.30
N ARG A 178 -2.51 22.31 0.50
CA ARG A 178 -3.15 22.89 1.68
C ARG A 178 -3.93 21.82 2.43
N TYR A 179 -3.68 21.72 3.74
CA TYR A 179 -4.42 20.81 4.61
C TYR A 179 -5.83 21.37 4.89
N LEU A 180 -6.85 20.73 4.35
CA LEU A 180 -8.24 21.21 4.43
C LEU A 180 -9.02 20.61 5.60
N TYR A 181 -8.75 19.35 5.95
CA TYR A 181 -9.57 18.60 6.89
C TYR A 181 -8.74 17.65 7.75
N CYS A 182 -9.18 17.44 8.99
CA CYS A 182 -8.52 16.52 9.90
C CYS A 182 -8.72 15.06 9.45
N ILE A 183 -7.65 14.39 9.02
CA ILE A 183 -7.73 13.01 8.52
C ILE A 183 -8.31 12.02 9.53
N HIS A 184 -8.05 12.23 10.82
CA HIS A 184 -8.58 11.38 11.89
C HIS A 184 -10.10 11.52 12.04
N GLU A 185 -10.63 12.74 11.90
CA GLU A 185 -12.08 12.96 11.94
C GLU A 185 -12.77 12.39 10.69
N ALA A 186 -12.12 12.51 9.53
CA ALA A 186 -12.62 11.93 8.29
C ALA A 186 -12.68 10.40 8.41
N TYR A 187 -11.61 9.80 8.93
CA TYR A 187 -11.54 8.36 9.19
C TYR A 187 -12.65 7.90 10.14
N LYS A 188 -12.87 8.58 11.27
CA LYS A 188 -13.94 8.25 12.22
C LYS A 188 -15.33 8.29 11.57
N GLN A 189 -15.60 9.28 10.72
CA GLN A 189 -16.88 9.38 10.00
C GLN A 189 -17.08 8.23 9.02
N VAL A 190 -16.04 7.90 8.24
CA VAL A 190 -16.07 6.75 7.32
C VAL A 190 -16.26 5.44 8.08
N VAL A 191 -15.57 5.25 9.19
CA VAL A 191 -15.71 4.10 10.08
C VAL A 191 -17.13 3.98 10.63
N ALA A 192 -17.70 5.07 11.17
CA ALA A 192 -19.07 5.07 11.70
C ALA A 192 -20.09 4.70 10.61
N MET A 193 -19.92 5.23 9.40
CA MET A 193 -20.76 4.88 8.26
C MET A 193 -20.61 3.41 7.85
N LEU A 194 -19.38 2.91 7.71
CA LEU A 194 -19.14 1.51 7.28
C LEU A 194 -19.65 0.51 8.30
N THR A 195 -19.37 0.73 9.59
CA THR A 195 -19.82 -0.15 10.68
C THR A 195 -21.34 -0.20 10.84
N SER A 196 -22.07 0.83 10.38
CA SER A 196 -23.54 0.79 10.33
C SER A 196 -24.11 -0.14 9.24
N HIS A 197 -23.30 -0.51 8.24
CA HIS A 197 -23.70 -1.37 7.12
C HIS A 197 -23.01 -2.73 7.10
N ILE A 198 -21.80 -2.82 7.66
CA ILE A 198 -20.93 -3.98 7.57
C ILE A 198 -20.66 -4.48 8.98
N SER A 199 -21.04 -5.73 9.21
CA SER A 199 -20.62 -6.48 10.40
C SER A 199 -20.36 -7.91 9.97
N THR A 200 -19.08 -8.27 9.96
CA THR A 200 -18.63 -9.63 9.70
C THR A 200 -18.08 -10.25 10.97
N SER A 201 -18.02 -11.56 10.98
CA SER A 201 -17.55 -12.45 12.02
C SER A 201 -16.55 -13.44 11.42
N PRO A 202 -15.69 -14.11 12.21
CA PRO A 202 -14.72 -15.07 11.67
C PRO A 202 -15.32 -16.12 10.73
N ARG A 203 -16.54 -16.59 10.99
CA ARG A 203 -17.26 -17.56 10.13
C ARG A 203 -17.54 -17.06 8.71
N ASP A 204 -17.59 -15.75 8.50
CA ASP A 204 -17.86 -15.16 7.18
C ASP A 204 -16.63 -15.23 6.26
N TYR A 205 -15.44 -15.42 6.82
CA TYR A 205 -14.17 -15.57 6.10
C TYR A 205 -13.76 -17.03 5.90
N LEU A 206 -14.21 -17.90 6.80
CA LEU A 206 -13.89 -19.33 6.78
C LEU A 206 -14.80 -20.06 5.79
N THR A 207 -14.65 -19.78 4.50
CA THR A 207 -15.45 -20.36 3.43
C THR A 207 -15.03 -21.78 3.03
N SER A 208 -14.17 -22.43 3.83
CA SER A 208 -13.70 -23.78 3.53
C SER A 208 -14.84 -24.79 3.66
N SER A 209 -15.03 -25.62 2.64
CA SER A 209 -16.03 -26.68 2.70
C SER A 209 -15.66 -27.69 3.80
N PRO A 210 -16.63 -28.40 4.40
CA PRO A 210 -16.33 -29.44 5.38
C PRO A 210 -15.31 -30.48 4.86
N LEU A 211 -15.33 -30.78 3.56
CA LEU A 211 -14.34 -31.65 2.93
C LEU A 211 -12.93 -31.04 2.94
N GLN A 212 -12.80 -29.77 2.54
CA GLN A 212 -11.51 -29.06 2.57
C GLN A 212 -10.94 -28.97 4.00
N GLN A 213 -11.80 -28.70 4.98
CA GLN A 213 -11.41 -28.70 6.39
C GLN A 213 -10.87 -30.07 6.82
N ARG A 214 -11.59 -31.16 6.49
CA ARG A 214 -11.14 -32.53 6.81
C ARG A 214 -9.80 -32.87 6.17
N LEU A 215 -9.62 -32.55 4.88
CA LEU A 215 -8.36 -32.79 4.17
C LEU A 215 -7.19 -32.01 4.79
N GLU A 216 -7.42 -30.75 5.17
CA GLU A 216 -6.39 -29.93 5.82
C GLU A 216 -6.07 -30.45 7.23
N CYS A 217 -7.07 -30.83 8.03
CA CYS A 217 -6.85 -31.46 9.32
C CYS A 217 -6.07 -32.77 9.21
N GLU A 218 -6.39 -33.62 8.24
CA GLU A 218 -5.67 -34.87 7.97
C GLU A 218 -4.21 -34.58 7.59
N ARG A 219 -3.98 -33.61 6.70
CA ARG A 219 -2.63 -33.17 6.30
C ARG A 219 -1.79 -32.71 7.50
N VAL A 220 -2.38 -31.88 8.37
CA VAL A 220 -1.72 -31.38 9.59
C VAL A 220 -1.45 -32.51 10.59
N ALA A 221 -2.40 -33.43 10.78
CA ALA A 221 -2.24 -34.59 11.65
C ALA A 221 -1.09 -35.49 11.17
N ARG A 222 -1.05 -35.79 9.87
CA ARG A 222 0.04 -36.55 9.23
C ARG A 222 1.40 -35.87 9.42
N ALA A 223 1.48 -34.55 9.20
CA ALA A 223 2.72 -33.79 9.40
C ALA A 223 3.21 -33.78 10.85
N ARG A 224 2.30 -33.96 11.82
CA ARG A 224 2.61 -34.02 13.26
C ARG A 224 2.78 -35.43 13.79
N GLY A 225 2.58 -36.47 12.98
CA GLY A 225 2.65 -37.87 13.41
C GLY A 225 1.55 -38.26 14.39
N VAL A 226 0.40 -37.56 14.39
CA VAL A 226 -0.76 -37.89 15.24
C VAL A 226 -1.89 -38.49 14.40
N PRO A 227 -2.63 -39.49 14.91
CA PRO A 227 -3.76 -40.06 14.18
C PRO A 227 -4.87 -39.01 14.02
N TYR A 228 -5.37 -38.84 12.81
CA TYR A 228 -6.53 -38.00 12.55
C TYR A 228 -7.81 -38.72 12.98
N GLN A 229 -8.51 -38.18 13.97
CA GLN A 229 -9.83 -38.66 14.40
C GLN A 229 -10.86 -37.56 14.07
N PRO A 230 -11.66 -37.69 12.99
CA PRO A 230 -12.71 -36.74 12.73
C PRO A 230 -13.75 -36.87 13.85
N GLU A 231 -13.86 -35.85 14.72
CA GLU A 231 -14.95 -35.82 15.69
C GLU A 231 -16.29 -35.84 14.95
N THR A 232 -17.13 -36.82 15.25
CA THR A 232 -18.53 -36.88 14.81
C THR A 232 -19.36 -35.89 15.62
N ARG A 233 -19.00 -34.60 15.62
CA ARG A 233 -19.93 -33.58 16.13
C ARG A 233 -20.93 -33.25 15.02
N PRO A 234 -22.24 -33.45 15.25
CA PRO A 234 -23.26 -33.07 14.29
C PRO A 234 -23.23 -31.55 14.09
N ASP A 235 -22.97 -31.16 12.85
CA ASP A 235 -23.26 -29.86 12.22
C ASP A 235 -23.39 -28.63 13.11
N LEU A 236 -22.25 -28.05 13.50
CA LEU A 236 -22.17 -26.64 13.93
C LEU A 236 -21.75 -25.69 12.79
N TYR A 237 -21.58 -26.18 11.55
CA TYR A 237 -20.93 -25.43 10.47
C TYR A 237 -21.70 -25.43 9.14
N ALA A 238 -23.03 -25.29 9.18
CA ALA A 238 -23.78 -24.91 7.99
C ALA A 238 -23.53 -23.41 7.67
N ILE A 239 -22.45 -23.13 6.94
CA ILE A 239 -22.07 -21.77 6.50
C ILE A 239 -22.88 -21.40 5.26
N ARG A 240 -23.68 -20.33 5.35
CA ARG A 240 -24.30 -19.69 4.19
C ARG A 240 -23.24 -18.87 3.45
N LEU A 241 -23.06 -19.19 2.17
CA LEU A 241 -22.15 -18.52 1.25
C LEU A 241 -22.68 -17.10 0.95
N PHE A 242 -21.97 -16.06 1.38
CA PHE A 242 -22.10 -14.73 0.79
C PHE A 242 -20.71 -14.17 0.46
N THR A 243 -20.63 -13.62 -0.74
CA THR A 243 -19.44 -13.26 -1.50
C THR A 243 -18.65 -12.13 -0.83
N ALA A 244 -17.43 -12.43 -0.34
CA ALA A 244 -16.49 -11.44 0.18
C ALA A 244 -15.19 -11.44 -0.63
N VAL A 245 -15.25 -10.97 -1.89
CA VAL A 245 -14.06 -10.81 -2.76
C VAL A 245 -13.62 -9.34 -2.88
N ALA A 246 -14.39 -8.37 -2.37
CA ALA A 246 -14.11 -6.94 -2.62
C ALA A 246 -13.19 -6.24 -1.58
N VAL A 247 -12.85 -6.87 -0.45
CA VAL A 247 -12.42 -6.10 0.74
C VAL A 247 -10.91 -5.84 0.85
N LEU A 248 -10.05 -6.64 0.21
CA LEU A 248 -8.59 -6.43 0.31
C LEU A 248 -8.06 -5.27 -0.56
N LEU A 249 -8.86 -4.75 -1.50
CA LEU A 249 -8.54 -3.55 -2.29
C LEU A 249 -9.26 -2.29 -1.79
N CYS A 250 -10.30 -2.44 -0.96
CA CYS A 250 -11.24 -1.35 -0.63
C CYS A 250 -10.71 -0.24 0.31
N GLY A 251 -9.59 -0.44 1.02
CA GLY A 251 -9.05 0.60 1.90
C GLY A 251 -8.68 1.89 1.17
N CYS A 252 -8.17 1.77 -0.06
CA CYS A 252 -7.91 2.93 -0.93
C CYS A 252 -9.08 3.21 -1.88
N THR A 253 -9.76 2.20 -2.42
CA THR A 253 -10.78 2.41 -3.47
C THR A 253 -12.07 3.09 -2.96
N ILE A 254 -12.48 2.88 -1.71
CA ILE A 254 -13.71 3.51 -1.16
C ILE A 254 -13.55 5.03 -1.01
N LEU A 255 -12.32 5.51 -0.76
CA LEU A 255 -12.04 6.95 -0.73
C LEU A 255 -12.10 7.60 -2.12
N PHE A 256 -11.78 6.86 -3.20
CA PHE A 256 -11.79 7.39 -4.57
C PHE A 256 -13.11 7.16 -5.32
N GLY A 257 -13.89 6.11 -5.01
CA GLY A 257 -15.17 5.82 -5.68
C GLY A 257 -16.26 6.88 -5.50
N TRP A 258 -16.17 7.69 -4.43
CA TRP A 258 -17.10 8.81 -4.19
C TRP A 258 -16.87 10.01 -5.12
N TYR A 259 -15.78 10.01 -5.89
CA TYR A 259 -15.45 11.07 -6.86
C TYR A 259 -16.31 11.02 -8.15
N ALA A 260 -16.90 9.86 -8.49
CA ALA A 260 -17.53 9.65 -9.80
C ALA A 260 -19.05 9.94 -9.87
N GLN A 261 -19.71 10.27 -8.76
CA GLN A 261 -21.15 10.57 -8.73
C GLN A 261 -21.43 12.04 -8.42
N GLY A 262 -21.20 12.91 -9.41
CA GLY A 262 -22.01 14.12 -9.68
C GLY A 262 -22.22 15.17 -8.59
N SER A 263 -21.49 15.14 -7.47
CA SER A 263 -21.54 16.20 -6.46
C SER A 263 -20.25 17.02 -6.54
N GLU A 264 -20.37 18.30 -6.85
CA GLU A 264 -19.25 19.26 -6.95
C GLU A 264 -18.57 19.55 -5.60
N ARG A 265 -18.83 18.78 -4.54
CA ARG A 265 -18.32 19.06 -3.19
C ARG A 265 -18.06 17.77 -2.39
N LEU A 266 -17.10 16.98 -2.85
CA LEU A 266 -16.19 16.28 -1.93
C LEU A 266 -14.75 16.56 -2.35
N VAL A 267 -14.15 17.56 -1.70
CA VAL A 267 -12.76 17.94 -1.90
C VAL A 267 -11.88 16.92 -1.17
N LEU A 268 -11.23 16.06 -1.94
CA LEU A 268 -10.23 15.14 -1.42
C LEU A 268 -8.92 15.92 -1.16
N LEU A 269 -8.75 16.34 0.09
CA LEU A 269 -7.52 16.53 0.89
C LEU A 269 -6.34 17.39 0.38
N VAL A 270 -6.34 17.88 -0.85
CA VAL A 270 -5.31 18.78 -1.36
C VAL A 270 -5.94 19.74 -2.37
N ASP A 271 -5.98 21.01 -2.01
CA ASP A 271 -6.16 22.09 -3.00
C ASP A 271 -4.80 22.33 -3.65
N PHE A 272 -4.65 21.90 -4.91
CA PHE A 272 -3.45 22.14 -5.70
C PHE A 272 -3.55 23.57 -6.23
N GLY A 273 -3.11 24.54 -5.43
CA GLY A 273 -3.19 25.96 -5.75
C GLY A 273 -2.42 26.29 -7.02
N GLY A 274 -3.10 26.22 -8.17
CA GLY A 274 -2.63 26.72 -9.46
C GLY A 274 -3.59 27.81 -9.92
N GLU A 275 -3.14 29.07 -9.90
CA GLU A 275 -3.76 30.07 -10.75
C GLU A 275 -3.63 29.58 -12.19
N ALA A 276 -4.75 29.24 -12.82
CA ALA A 276 -4.80 28.98 -14.24
C ALA A 276 -4.34 30.27 -14.95
N LYS A 277 -3.11 30.29 -15.44
CA LYS A 277 -2.72 31.25 -16.47
C LYS A 277 -3.52 30.89 -17.71
N VAL A 278 -4.65 31.57 -17.88
CA VAL A 278 -5.38 31.64 -19.15
C VAL A 278 -4.44 32.39 -20.10
N GLY A 279 -3.77 31.62 -20.97
CA GLY A 279 -3.11 32.14 -22.17
C GLY A 279 -4.11 32.26 -23.30
#